data_AF-A0A1S8NHL8-F1
#
_entry.id   AF-A0A1S8NHL8-F1
#
_cell.length_a   1.000
_cell.length_b   1.000
_cell.length_c   1.000
_cell.angle_alpha   90.00
_cell.angle_beta   90.00
_cell.angle_gamma   90.00
#
_symmetry.space_group_name_H-M   'P 1'
#
loop_
_entity.id
_entity.type
_entity.pdbx_description
1 polymer ?
#
loop_
_entity_poly.entity_id
_entity_poly.type
_entity_poly.pdbx_seq_one_letter_code
_entity_poly.pdbx_strand_id
1 'polypeptide(L)'
;MCIDNKAEKLIEFMKDNYEEEDLSIFWTGITMLQKHTKLKDVGKDCLNELINMLLIIEDTASKVMLIETIVQIKCFDFNKNSKLLDEYIYLIIEREMTNDEAAKCLSEFIRLGADREKIFNRLSKELNKENAFAILINIDLELDYWESEVQKASEFFRELEMAKRIRCRSGIIASVLLVVHPLFSEYSNISPFFNEYSQKRISLSLDWNQLDDVNKIIDQSVKRKIISLKEANIIRRLGDLLNEQEKLESATVKKIYSEFFGNKNPFDVMFKLPAKRILI
;
A
#
# COMPACT_ATOMS: atom_id res chain seq x y z
N MET A 1 -39.09 -10.38 4.38
CA MET A 1 -38.42 -9.78 5.56
C MET A 1 -37.23 -9.01 5.06
N CYS A 2 -37.31 -7.67 5.02
CA CYS A 2 -36.16 -6.83 4.73
C CYS A 2 -35.12 -7.06 5.82
N ILE A 3 -33.92 -7.48 5.44
CA ILE A 3 -32.78 -7.48 6.36
C ILE A 3 -32.48 -6.01 6.59
N ASP A 4 -32.82 -5.50 7.78
CA ASP A 4 -32.50 -4.14 8.18
C ASP A 4 -31.01 -3.84 7.92
N ASN A 5 -30.74 -2.87 7.05
CA ASN A 5 -29.38 -2.50 6.71
C ASN A 5 -28.80 -1.65 7.85
N LYS A 6 -28.04 -2.30 8.74
CA LYS A 6 -27.41 -1.66 9.91
C LYS A 6 -26.58 -0.42 9.55
N ALA A 7 -26.02 -0.37 8.35
CA ALA A 7 -25.24 0.79 7.90
C ALA A 7 -26.15 1.99 7.61
N GLU A 8 -27.32 1.79 7.01
CA GLU A 8 -28.26 2.87 6.68
C GLU A 8 -28.82 3.51 7.95
N LYS A 9 -29.28 2.70 8.91
CA LYS A 9 -29.75 3.21 10.22
C LYS A 9 -28.67 3.99 10.98
N LEU A 10 -27.41 3.58 10.85
CA LEU A 10 -26.29 4.26 11.49
C LEU A 10 -26.00 5.61 10.82
N ILE A 11 -26.11 5.69 9.49
CA ILE A 11 -25.95 6.93 8.73
C ILE A 11 -27.08 7.92 9.06
N GLU A 12 -28.33 7.44 9.10
CA GLU A 12 -29.48 8.24 9.55
C GLU A 12 -29.26 8.75 10.98
N PHE A 13 -28.87 7.87 11.90
CA PHE A 13 -28.60 8.25 13.28
C PHE A 13 -27.48 9.30 13.40
N MET A 14 -26.38 9.13 12.66
CA MET A 14 -25.29 10.11 12.64
C MET A 14 -25.74 11.48 12.14
N LYS A 15 -26.59 11.50 11.11
CA LYS A 15 -27.12 12.73 10.52
C LYS A 15 -28.09 13.44 11.46
N ASP A 16 -29.01 12.71 12.07
CA ASP A 16 -30.05 13.26 12.94
C ASP A 16 -29.48 13.76 14.28
N ASN A 17 -28.30 13.29 14.67
CA ASN A 17 -27.61 13.65 15.92
C ASN A 17 -26.26 14.34 15.64
N TYR A 18 -26.09 14.93 14.46
CA TYR A 18 -24.91 15.74 14.18
C TYR A 18 -25.01 17.08 14.90
N GLU A 19 -24.05 17.33 15.80
CA GLU A 19 -23.90 18.60 16.51
C GLU A 19 -22.47 19.11 16.29
N GLU A 20 -22.32 20.33 15.80
CA GLU A 20 -21.02 20.90 15.46
C GLU A 20 -20.11 21.08 16.69
N GLU A 21 -20.72 21.39 17.84
CA GLU A 21 -20.02 21.55 19.12
C GLU A 21 -19.66 20.21 19.79
N ASP A 22 -20.28 19.10 19.39
CA ASP A 22 -20.02 17.74 19.90
C ASP A 22 -19.99 16.69 18.78
N LEU A 23 -18.80 16.48 18.23
CA LEU A 23 -18.57 15.52 17.14
C LEU A 23 -18.43 14.06 17.63
N SER A 24 -18.58 13.78 18.93
CA SER A 24 -18.32 12.45 19.50
C SER A 24 -19.24 11.36 18.93
N ILE A 25 -20.52 11.69 18.73
CA ILE A 25 -21.53 10.80 18.13
C ILE A 25 -21.17 10.53 16.66
N PHE A 26 -20.80 11.58 15.93
CA PHE A 26 -20.41 11.48 14.53
C PHE A 26 -19.16 10.59 14.35
N TRP A 27 -18.12 10.83 15.15
CA TRP A 27 -16.88 10.03 15.13
C TRP A 27 -17.12 8.57 15.47
N THR A 28 -17.94 8.32 16.49
CA THR A 28 -18.33 6.96 16.88
C THR A 28 -19.07 6.28 15.73
N GLY A 29 -20.00 7.00 15.10
CA GLY A 29 -20.76 6.49 13.95
C GLY A 29 -19.88 6.13 12.76
N ILE A 30 -18.98 7.02 12.33
CA ILE A 30 -18.04 6.71 11.24
C ILE A 30 -17.14 5.53 11.60
N THR A 31 -16.61 5.50 12.81
CA THR A 31 -15.76 4.39 13.27
C THR A 31 -16.53 3.06 13.23
N MET A 32 -17.80 3.07 13.63
CA MET A 32 -18.67 1.90 13.55
C MET A 32 -18.97 1.50 12.10
N LEU A 33 -19.20 2.46 11.20
CA LEU A 33 -19.36 2.19 9.78
C LEU A 33 -18.13 1.48 9.21
N GLN A 34 -16.94 2.02 9.47
CA GLN A 34 -15.68 1.49 8.95
C GLN A 34 -15.32 0.10 9.51
N LYS A 35 -15.54 -0.13 10.82
CA LYS A 35 -15.05 -1.34 11.51
C LYS A 35 -16.08 -2.45 11.65
N HIS A 36 -17.36 -2.10 11.70
CA HIS A 36 -18.42 -3.00 12.15
C HIS A 36 -19.57 -3.17 11.16
N THR A 37 -19.53 -2.45 10.03
CA THR A 37 -20.52 -2.61 8.96
C THR A 37 -19.88 -3.05 7.65
N LYS A 38 -20.70 -3.63 6.78
CA LYS A 38 -20.30 -3.97 5.41
C LYS A 38 -20.55 -2.75 4.54
N LEU A 39 -19.53 -1.90 4.33
CA LEU A 39 -19.64 -0.71 3.47
C LEU A 39 -20.13 -1.04 2.04
N LYS A 40 -19.90 -2.28 1.58
CA LYS A 40 -20.42 -2.79 0.29
C LYS A 40 -21.94 -2.87 0.21
N ASP A 41 -22.62 -2.90 1.35
CA ASP A 41 -24.08 -3.00 1.46
C ASP A 41 -24.73 -1.60 1.55
N VAL A 42 -23.93 -0.51 1.63
CA VAL A 42 -24.46 0.86 1.64
C VAL A 42 -25.03 1.22 0.26
N GLY A 43 -26.29 1.63 0.25
CA GLY A 43 -27.00 2.07 -0.96
C GLY A 43 -26.62 3.48 -1.42
N LYS A 44 -27.08 3.85 -2.62
CA LYS A 44 -26.79 5.16 -3.22
C LYS A 44 -27.39 6.34 -2.44
N ASP A 45 -28.55 6.15 -1.84
CA ASP A 45 -29.22 7.23 -1.10
C ASP A 45 -28.43 7.60 0.15
N CYS A 46 -28.03 6.61 0.96
CA CYS A 46 -27.16 6.84 2.11
C CYS A 46 -25.75 7.34 1.74
N LEU A 47 -25.20 6.92 0.59
CA LEU A 47 -23.98 7.52 0.06
C LEU A 47 -24.17 9.02 -0.21
N ASN A 48 -25.27 9.43 -0.82
CA ASN A 48 -25.57 10.84 -1.06
C ASN A 48 -25.72 11.61 0.27
N GLU A 49 -26.30 10.98 1.29
CA GLU A 49 -26.38 11.58 2.62
C GLU A 49 -25.00 11.83 3.21
N LEU A 50 -24.10 10.84 3.17
CA LEU A 50 -22.71 11.01 3.60
C LEU A 50 -21.99 12.11 2.81
N ILE A 51 -22.20 12.20 1.49
CA ILE A 51 -21.63 13.29 0.68
C ILE A 51 -22.20 14.65 1.09
N ASN A 52 -23.51 14.74 1.36
CA ASN A 52 -24.13 15.98 1.82
C ASN A 52 -23.61 16.39 3.21
N MET A 53 -23.30 15.44 4.08
CA MET A 53 -22.68 15.74 5.39
C MET A 53 -21.31 16.43 5.25
N LEU A 54 -20.54 16.16 4.19
CA LEU A 54 -19.27 16.88 3.94
C LEU A 54 -19.45 18.39 3.76
N LEU A 55 -20.64 18.85 3.35
CA LEU A 55 -20.93 20.26 3.14
C LEU A 55 -21.20 21.03 4.43
N ILE A 56 -21.54 20.33 5.51
CA ILE A 56 -21.93 20.94 6.80
C ILE A 56 -20.88 20.72 7.89
N ILE A 57 -19.99 19.74 7.75
CA ILE A 57 -18.91 19.50 8.70
C ILE A 57 -17.84 20.56 8.49
N GLU A 58 -17.50 21.34 9.53
CA GLU A 58 -16.38 22.28 9.47
C GLU A 58 -15.04 21.62 9.87
N ASP A 59 -15.07 20.73 10.86
CA ASP A 59 -13.89 20.03 11.40
C ASP A 59 -13.16 19.20 10.33
N THR A 60 -11.88 19.51 10.14
CA THR A 60 -11.03 18.94 9.09
C THR A 60 -10.79 17.45 9.30
N ALA A 61 -10.53 17.01 10.53
CA ALA A 61 -10.34 15.60 10.86
C ALA A 61 -11.60 14.76 10.56
N SER A 62 -12.78 15.29 10.89
CA SER A 62 -14.08 14.70 10.58
C SER A 62 -14.31 14.58 9.07
N LYS A 63 -13.97 15.62 8.30
CA LYS A 63 -14.03 15.58 6.82
C LYS A 63 -13.14 14.49 6.26
N VAL A 64 -11.90 14.38 6.76
CA VAL A 64 -10.95 13.34 6.34
C VAL A 64 -11.57 11.96 6.55
N MET A 65 -12.00 11.65 7.77
CA MET A 65 -12.58 10.34 8.10
C MET A 65 -13.81 10.02 7.24
N LEU A 66 -14.64 11.03 6.95
CA LEU A 66 -15.81 10.87 6.11
C LEU A 66 -15.45 10.62 4.64
N ILE A 67 -14.50 11.37 4.06
CA ILE A 67 -14.00 11.13 2.69
C ILE A 67 -13.42 9.72 2.58
N GLU A 68 -12.56 9.32 3.53
CA GLU A 68 -11.95 7.98 3.55
C GLU A 68 -12.99 6.85 3.62
N THR A 69 -14.12 7.11 4.29
CA THR A 69 -15.24 6.16 4.36
C THR A 69 -16.01 6.13 3.05
N ILE A 70 -16.32 7.29 2.47
CA ILE A 70 -17.09 7.43 1.23
C ILE A 70 -16.42 6.70 0.07
N VAL A 71 -15.10 6.87 -0.12
CA VAL A 71 -14.39 6.26 -1.24
C VAL A 71 -14.36 4.73 -1.17
N GLN A 72 -14.55 4.14 0.02
CA GLN A 72 -14.60 2.70 0.20
C GLN A 72 -15.99 2.09 -0.09
N ILE A 73 -17.02 2.92 -0.28
CA ILE A 73 -18.38 2.45 -0.56
C ILE A 73 -18.49 1.99 -2.02
N LYS A 74 -19.01 0.77 -2.22
CA LYS A 74 -19.02 0.11 -3.53
C LYS A 74 -19.73 0.90 -4.63
N CYS A 75 -20.81 1.63 -4.30
CA CYS A 75 -21.57 2.41 -5.27
C CYS A 75 -21.03 3.83 -5.49
N PHE A 76 -19.87 4.18 -4.92
CA PHE A 76 -19.21 5.45 -5.17
C PHE A 76 -18.78 5.58 -6.64
N ASP A 77 -19.12 6.71 -7.24
CA ASP A 77 -18.79 7.06 -8.62
C ASP A 77 -17.85 8.27 -8.61
N PHE A 78 -16.57 8.03 -8.88
CA PHE A 78 -15.55 9.07 -8.90
C PHE A 78 -15.82 10.14 -9.96
N ASN A 79 -16.36 9.78 -11.12
CA ASN A 79 -16.57 10.76 -12.20
C ASN A 79 -17.58 11.83 -11.80
N LYS A 80 -18.59 11.46 -11.01
CA LYS A 80 -19.59 12.40 -10.47
C LYS A 80 -19.08 13.20 -9.27
N ASN A 81 -18.09 12.67 -8.55
CA ASN A 81 -17.61 13.21 -7.28
C ASN A 81 -16.11 13.57 -7.34
N SER A 82 -15.60 13.91 -8.53
CA SER A 82 -14.17 14.10 -8.76
C SER A 82 -13.56 15.24 -7.94
N LYS A 83 -14.38 16.21 -7.52
CA LYS A 83 -14.00 17.30 -6.60
C LYS A 83 -13.55 16.82 -5.22
N LEU A 84 -14.02 15.65 -4.76
CA LEU A 84 -13.60 15.08 -3.47
C LEU A 84 -12.11 14.80 -3.42
N LEU A 85 -11.49 14.46 -4.56
CA LEU A 85 -10.04 14.31 -4.62
C LEU A 85 -9.33 15.64 -4.39
N ASP A 86 -9.85 16.73 -4.94
CA ASP A 86 -9.20 18.03 -4.80
C ASP A 86 -9.26 18.54 -3.36
N GLU A 87 -10.41 18.34 -2.69
CA GLU A 87 -10.60 18.57 -1.25
C GLU A 87 -9.67 17.68 -0.41
N TYR A 88 -9.60 16.39 -0.73
CA TYR A 88 -8.76 15.46 0.02
C TYR A 88 -7.27 15.81 -0.07
N ILE A 89 -6.79 16.22 -1.25
CA ILE A 89 -5.40 16.69 -1.40
C ILE A 89 -5.16 17.96 -0.59
N TYR A 90 -6.14 18.88 -0.52
CA TYR A 90 -6.04 20.05 0.35
C TYR A 90 -5.87 19.65 1.82
N LEU A 91 -6.70 18.72 2.32
CA LEU A 91 -6.60 18.21 3.70
C LEU A 91 -5.26 17.49 3.99
N ILE A 92 -4.68 16.80 2.99
CA ILE A 92 -3.34 16.22 3.11
C ILE A 92 -2.29 17.32 3.33
N ILE A 93 -2.40 18.45 2.64
CA ILE A 93 -1.45 19.56 2.73
C ILE A 93 -1.52 20.24 4.09
N GLU A 94 -2.71 20.39 4.65
CA GLU A 94 -2.95 20.89 6.01
C GLU A 94 -2.50 19.88 7.11
N ARG A 95 -2.07 18.67 6.72
CA ARG A 95 -1.55 17.59 7.60
C ARG A 95 -2.55 17.04 8.61
N GLU A 96 -3.80 16.94 8.20
CA GLU A 96 -4.90 16.46 9.05
C GLU A 96 -4.98 14.93 9.17
N MET A 97 -3.96 14.22 8.67
CA MET A 97 -3.90 12.76 8.62
C MET A 97 -2.47 12.25 8.58
N THR A 98 -2.30 10.95 8.83
CA THR A 98 -1.01 10.28 8.64
C THR A 98 -0.72 10.04 7.15
N ASN A 99 0.57 9.94 6.80
CA ASN A 99 0.99 9.61 5.43
C ASN A 99 0.43 8.25 4.95
N ASP A 100 0.23 7.30 5.86
CA ASP A 100 -0.33 5.97 5.56
C ASP A 100 -1.83 6.04 5.23
N GLU A 101 -2.58 6.88 5.94
CA GLU A 101 -4.00 7.19 5.66
C GLU A 101 -4.16 7.91 4.33
N ALA A 102 -3.34 8.94 4.08
CA ALA A 102 -3.28 9.61 2.79
C ALA A 102 -3.02 8.61 1.64
N ALA A 103 -2.02 7.75 1.78
CA ALA A 103 -1.68 6.75 0.75
C ALA A 103 -2.82 5.74 0.52
N LYS A 104 -3.54 5.32 1.57
CA LYS A 104 -4.72 4.45 1.46
C LYS A 104 -5.78 5.05 0.56
N CYS A 105 -6.24 6.23 0.94
CA CYS A 105 -7.36 6.87 0.32
C CYS A 105 -7.03 7.28 -1.12
N LEU A 106 -5.82 7.79 -1.36
CA LEU A 106 -5.36 8.10 -2.72
C LEU A 106 -5.25 6.86 -3.61
N SER A 107 -4.81 5.71 -3.07
CA SER A 107 -4.81 4.45 -3.83
C SER A 107 -6.23 4.03 -4.21
N GLU A 108 -7.20 4.26 -3.32
CA GLU A 108 -8.60 3.99 -3.58
C GLU A 108 -9.17 4.93 -4.65
N PHE A 109 -8.87 6.23 -4.59
CA PHE A 109 -9.20 7.16 -5.67
C PHE A 109 -8.64 6.71 -7.02
N ILE A 110 -7.37 6.29 -7.07
CA ILE A 110 -6.76 5.76 -8.30
C ILE A 110 -7.50 4.52 -8.79
N ARG A 111 -7.85 3.58 -7.90
CA ARG A 111 -8.62 2.37 -8.22
C ARG A 111 -10.00 2.71 -8.81
N LEU A 112 -10.58 3.82 -8.37
CA LEU A 112 -11.88 4.33 -8.81
C LEU A 112 -11.80 5.18 -10.10
N GLY A 113 -10.60 5.38 -10.65
CA GLY A 113 -10.39 6.07 -11.94
C GLY A 113 -9.78 7.46 -11.84
N ALA A 114 -9.28 7.87 -10.67
CA ALA A 114 -8.53 9.12 -10.55
C ALA A 114 -7.22 9.09 -11.34
N ASP A 115 -6.87 10.24 -11.91
CA ASP A 115 -5.62 10.40 -12.65
C ASP A 115 -4.40 10.38 -11.71
N ARG A 116 -3.57 9.35 -11.90
CA ARG A 116 -2.32 9.11 -11.20
C ARG A 116 -1.32 10.26 -11.38
N GLU A 117 -1.26 10.83 -12.58
CA GLU A 117 -0.34 11.91 -12.93
C GLU A 117 -0.74 13.21 -12.23
N LYS A 118 -2.05 13.51 -12.17
CA LYS A 118 -2.58 14.64 -11.40
C LYS A 118 -2.21 14.53 -9.92
N ILE A 119 -2.43 13.37 -9.29
CA ILE A 119 -2.11 13.15 -7.86
C ILE A 119 -0.61 13.37 -7.60
N PHE A 120 0.26 12.76 -8.40
CA PHE A 120 1.70 12.94 -8.27
C PHE A 120 2.12 14.40 -8.41
N ASN A 121 1.62 15.09 -9.44
CA ASN A 121 2.00 16.47 -9.71
C ASN A 121 1.58 17.40 -8.58
N ARG A 122 0.40 17.18 -7.99
CA ARG A 122 -0.05 17.97 -6.84
C ARG A 122 0.81 17.69 -5.61
N LEU A 123 0.98 16.43 -5.23
CA LEU A 123 1.76 16.08 -4.03
C LEU A 123 3.24 16.48 -4.14
N SER A 124 3.86 16.33 -5.31
CA SER A 124 5.27 16.71 -5.52
C SER A 124 5.52 18.22 -5.50
N LYS A 125 4.50 19.03 -5.80
CA LYS A 125 4.59 20.50 -5.81
C LYS A 125 4.13 21.14 -4.51
N GLU A 126 3.07 20.61 -3.91
CA GLU A 126 2.36 21.24 -2.79
C GLU A 126 2.86 20.75 -1.42
N LEU A 127 3.49 19.56 -1.35
CA LEU A 127 4.09 19.04 -0.12
C LEU A 127 5.61 19.19 -0.10
N ASN A 128 6.18 19.18 1.11
CA ASN A 128 7.62 18.97 1.25
C ASN A 128 8.01 17.56 0.76
N LYS A 129 9.27 17.44 0.34
CA LYS A 129 9.81 16.21 -0.28
C LYS A 129 9.63 14.96 0.59
N GLU A 130 9.86 15.05 1.89
CA GLU A 130 9.79 13.92 2.82
C GLU A 130 8.37 13.34 2.90
N ASN A 131 7.37 14.20 3.11
CA ASN A 131 5.96 13.80 3.18
C ASN A 131 5.45 13.31 1.83
N ALA A 132 5.79 14.02 0.74
CA ALA A 132 5.44 13.58 -0.61
C ALA A 132 6.00 12.18 -0.88
N PHE A 133 7.26 11.91 -0.49
CA PHE A 133 7.86 10.58 -0.64
C PHE A 133 7.13 9.53 0.19
N ALA A 134 6.87 9.81 1.47
CA ALA A 134 6.19 8.87 2.37
C ALA A 134 4.82 8.42 1.82
N ILE A 135 4.08 9.33 1.19
CA ILE A 135 2.80 9.02 0.54
C ILE A 135 3.01 8.33 -0.81
N LEU A 136 3.78 8.94 -1.73
CA LEU A 136 3.92 8.51 -3.13
C LEU A 136 4.59 7.14 -3.29
N ILE A 137 5.45 6.75 -2.34
CA ILE A 137 6.09 5.44 -2.29
C ILE A 137 5.07 4.32 -2.01
N ASN A 138 4.01 4.63 -1.25
CA ASN A 138 3.02 3.67 -0.78
C ASN A 138 1.75 3.61 -1.63
N ILE A 139 1.67 4.38 -2.71
CA ILE A 139 0.59 4.31 -3.70
C ILE A 139 1.05 3.60 -4.98
N ASP A 140 0.11 2.94 -5.65
CA ASP A 140 0.36 2.21 -6.91
C ASP A 140 0.48 3.15 -8.12
N LEU A 141 1.58 3.90 -8.15
CA LEU A 141 2.04 4.61 -9.35
C LEU A 141 3.07 3.74 -10.06
N GLU A 142 2.68 3.18 -11.20
CA GLU A 142 3.60 2.48 -12.10
C GLU A 142 4.42 3.49 -12.92
N LEU A 143 5.38 4.13 -12.24
CA LEU A 143 6.23 5.18 -12.83
C LEU A 143 6.98 4.72 -14.09
N ASP A 144 7.28 3.41 -14.19
CA ASP A 144 7.99 2.81 -15.33
C ASP A 144 7.25 2.98 -16.67
N TYR A 145 5.93 3.13 -16.64
CA TYR A 145 5.09 3.25 -17.84
C TYR A 145 4.67 4.68 -18.17
N TRP A 146 5.15 5.67 -17.43
CA TRP A 146 4.78 7.06 -17.68
C TRP A 146 5.41 7.56 -18.96
N GLU A 147 4.65 8.17 -19.85
CA GLU A 147 5.19 8.61 -21.15
C GLU A 147 5.80 10.02 -21.09
N SER A 148 5.50 10.78 -20.03
CA SER A 148 5.97 12.17 -19.87
C SER A 148 7.49 12.26 -19.67
N GLU A 149 8.19 12.65 -20.74
CA GLU A 149 9.65 12.88 -20.72
C GLU A 149 10.06 13.99 -19.74
N VAL A 150 9.21 15.01 -19.56
CA VAL A 150 9.46 16.15 -18.67
C VAL A 150 9.44 15.73 -17.21
N GLN A 151 8.51 14.86 -16.80
CA GLN A 151 8.47 14.35 -15.42
C GLN A 151 9.61 13.38 -15.14
N LYS A 152 9.93 12.50 -16.09
CA LYS A 152 11.07 11.57 -16.01
C LYS A 152 12.41 12.28 -15.85
N ALA A 153 12.54 13.49 -16.39
CA ALA A 153 13.75 14.29 -16.28
C ALA A 153 13.91 14.98 -14.91
N SER A 154 12.84 15.09 -14.11
CA SER A 154 12.92 15.75 -12.81
C SER A 154 13.72 14.91 -11.80
N GLU A 155 14.53 15.60 -10.98
CA GLU A 155 15.29 14.97 -9.91
C GLU A 155 14.36 14.26 -8.91
N PHE A 156 13.25 14.90 -8.54
CA PHE A 156 12.23 14.34 -7.66
C PHE A 156 11.70 12.98 -8.17
N PHE A 157 11.34 12.90 -9.45
CA PHE A 157 10.84 11.66 -10.05
C PHE A 157 11.89 10.55 -10.00
N ARG A 158 13.14 10.85 -10.39
CA ARG A 158 14.24 9.88 -10.37
C ARG A 158 14.53 9.35 -8.97
N GLU A 159 14.52 10.22 -7.99
CA GLU A 159 14.71 9.84 -6.59
C GLU A 159 13.53 9.01 -6.06
N LEU A 160 12.30 9.38 -6.40
CA LEU A 160 11.11 8.61 -6.04
C LEU A 160 11.14 7.22 -6.67
N GLU A 161 11.48 7.11 -7.96
CA GLU A 161 11.64 5.84 -8.67
C GLU A 161 12.68 4.95 -7.97
N MET A 162 13.83 5.54 -7.60
CA MET A 162 14.86 4.85 -6.84
C MET A 162 14.35 4.38 -5.48
N ALA A 163 13.65 5.23 -4.73
CA ALA A 163 13.09 4.91 -3.42
C ALA A 163 12.03 3.80 -3.50
N LYS A 164 11.15 3.83 -4.52
CA LYS A 164 10.19 2.76 -4.78
C LYS A 164 10.89 1.45 -5.08
N ARG A 165 11.92 1.45 -5.93
CA ARG A 165 12.71 0.24 -6.23
C ARG A 165 13.44 -0.29 -4.99
N ILE A 166 13.96 0.57 -4.12
CA ILE A 166 14.56 0.18 -2.84
C ILE A 166 13.52 -0.43 -1.90
N ARG A 167 12.34 0.18 -1.75
CA ARG A 167 11.22 -0.39 -0.97
C ARG A 167 10.82 -1.77 -1.49
N CYS A 168 10.72 -1.92 -2.81
CA CYS A 168 10.39 -3.20 -3.42
C CYS A 168 11.45 -4.26 -3.12
N ARG A 169 12.72 -3.88 -3.28
CA ARG A 169 13.86 -4.75 -3.02
C ARG A 169 13.93 -5.19 -1.56
N SER A 170 13.71 -4.27 -0.62
CA SER A 170 13.73 -4.58 0.81
C SER A 170 12.62 -5.58 1.17
N GLY A 171 11.42 -5.44 0.61
CA GLY A 171 10.32 -6.40 0.79
C GLY A 171 10.66 -7.81 0.27
N ILE A 172 11.22 -7.92 -0.93
CA ILE A 172 11.62 -9.21 -1.51
C ILE A 172 12.71 -9.87 -0.65
N ILE A 173 13.75 -9.14 -0.30
CA ILE A 173 14.88 -9.70 0.46
C ILE A 173 14.48 -10.02 1.91
N ALA A 174 13.60 -9.23 2.52
CA ALA A 174 13.04 -9.55 3.83
C ALA A 174 12.30 -10.89 3.80
N SER A 175 11.48 -11.11 2.77
CA SER A 175 10.76 -12.39 2.58
C SER A 175 11.72 -13.57 2.45
N VAL A 176 12.86 -13.39 1.78
CA VAL A 176 13.91 -14.42 1.67
C VAL A 176 14.58 -14.66 3.04
N LEU A 177 14.96 -13.60 3.76
CA LEU A 177 15.64 -13.71 5.05
C LEU A 177 14.82 -14.47 6.09
N LEU A 178 13.50 -14.27 6.13
CA LEU A 178 12.63 -14.99 7.06
C LEU A 178 12.70 -16.51 6.88
N VAL A 179 13.03 -16.97 5.68
CA VAL A 179 13.12 -18.40 5.36
C VAL A 179 14.54 -18.93 5.60
N VAL A 180 15.56 -18.21 5.14
CA VAL A 180 16.92 -18.77 5.04
C VAL A 180 17.88 -18.30 6.12
N HIS A 181 17.53 -17.27 6.90
CA HIS A 181 18.45 -16.74 7.91
C HIS A 181 18.62 -17.75 9.07
N PRO A 182 19.86 -18.09 9.47
CA PRO A 182 20.12 -19.14 10.46
C PRO A 182 19.34 -18.96 11.78
N LEU A 183 19.33 -17.73 12.33
CA LEU A 183 18.61 -17.43 13.57
C LEU A 183 17.08 -17.47 13.41
N PHE A 184 16.54 -17.14 12.23
CA PHE A 184 15.09 -17.24 12.01
C PHE A 184 14.66 -18.69 11.95
N SER A 185 15.45 -19.55 11.31
CA SER A 185 15.21 -20.99 11.29
C SER A 185 15.29 -21.58 12.71
N GLU A 186 16.33 -21.24 13.47
CA GLU A 186 16.58 -21.75 14.83
C GLU A 186 15.49 -21.36 15.85
N TYR A 187 14.98 -20.13 15.77
CA TYR A 187 13.99 -19.60 16.71
C TYR A 187 12.57 -19.51 16.14
N SER A 188 12.32 -20.14 14.98
CA SER A 188 11.05 -20.02 14.23
C SER A 188 9.80 -20.35 15.06
N ASN A 189 9.91 -21.26 16.04
CA ASN A 189 8.82 -21.71 16.89
C ASN A 189 8.49 -20.79 18.08
N ILE A 190 9.38 -19.86 18.43
CA ILE A 190 9.19 -18.87 19.51
C ILE A 190 9.29 -17.42 19.01
N SER A 191 9.66 -17.26 17.76
CA SER A 191 9.79 -15.98 17.09
C SER A 191 8.41 -15.32 16.97
N PRO A 192 8.22 -14.09 17.48
CA PRO A 192 6.99 -13.33 17.25
C PRO A 192 6.88 -12.85 15.80
N PHE A 193 7.91 -13.07 14.97
CA PHE A 193 7.85 -12.84 13.53
C PHE A 193 7.02 -13.96 12.88
N PHE A 194 5.70 -13.89 13.08
CA PHE A 194 4.75 -14.80 12.45
C PHE A 194 4.57 -14.50 10.96
N ASN A 195 4.31 -15.55 10.18
CA ASN A 195 3.87 -15.53 8.79
C ASN A 195 2.45 -14.94 8.60
N GLU A 196 2.07 -13.92 9.38
CA GLU A 196 0.81 -13.19 9.17
C GLU A 196 1.04 -12.01 8.21
N TYR A 197 1.34 -12.31 6.95
CA TYR A 197 1.28 -11.32 5.88
C TYR A 197 -0.17 -11.02 5.47
N SER A 198 -1.05 -10.76 6.45
CA SER A 198 -2.44 -10.35 6.23
C SER A 198 -2.59 -8.84 6.01
N GLN A 199 -1.52 -8.06 6.15
CA GLN A 199 -1.54 -6.67 5.74
C GLN A 199 -1.24 -6.56 4.25
N LYS A 200 -2.31 -6.45 3.45
CA LYS A 200 -2.37 -6.11 2.00
C LYS A 200 -1.53 -4.90 1.54
N ARG A 201 -0.71 -4.30 2.40
CA ARG A 201 0.07 -3.08 2.17
C ARG A 201 1.56 -3.34 1.91
N ILE A 202 2.08 -4.50 2.32
CA ILE A 202 3.41 -4.98 1.93
C ILE A 202 3.23 -5.75 0.62
N SER A 203 2.94 -5.03 -0.48
CA SER A 203 2.54 -5.64 -1.77
C SER A 203 3.69 -6.33 -2.54
N LEU A 204 4.73 -6.81 -1.86
CA LEU A 204 5.81 -7.62 -2.42
C LEU A 204 6.39 -8.62 -1.39
N SER A 205 5.59 -9.05 -0.40
CA SER A 205 5.91 -10.29 0.30
C SER A 205 5.71 -11.45 -0.67
N LEU A 206 6.74 -12.27 -0.87
CA LEU A 206 6.61 -13.46 -1.71
C LEU A 206 5.65 -14.43 -1.01
N ASP A 207 4.44 -14.59 -1.53
CA ASP A 207 3.54 -15.65 -1.07
C ASP A 207 4.02 -16.98 -1.65
N TRP A 208 4.86 -17.66 -0.87
CA TRP A 208 5.45 -18.94 -1.26
C TRP A 208 4.40 -20.03 -1.52
N ASN A 209 3.13 -19.85 -1.12
CA ASN A 209 2.04 -20.78 -1.46
C ASN A 209 1.51 -20.58 -2.89
N GLN A 210 1.88 -19.49 -3.56
CA GLN A 210 1.47 -19.16 -4.92
C GLN A 210 2.72 -18.97 -5.82
N LEU A 211 3.43 -20.08 -6.07
CA LEU A 211 4.73 -20.06 -6.75
C LEU A 211 4.68 -19.40 -8.15
N ASP A 212 3.57 -19.54 -8.88
CA ASP A 212 3.38 -18.87 -10.18
C ASP A 212 3.38 -17.34 -10.05
N ASP A 213 2.75 -16.81 -9.00
CA ASP A 213 2.71 -15.37 -8.75
C ASP A 213 4.05 -14.86 -8.23
N VAL A 214 4.75 -15.66 -7.42
CA VAL A 214 6.15 -15.41 -7.03
C VAL A 214 7.05 -15.30 -8.26
N ASN A 215 6.93 -16.22 -9.22
CA ASN A 215 7.74 -16.20 -10.43
C ASN A 215 7.47 -14.96 -11.29
N LYS A 216 6.20 -14.55 -11.44
CA LYS A 216 5.85 -13.29 -12.12
C LYS A 216 6.46 -12.07 -11.42
N ILE A 217 6.40 -12.02 -10.08
CA ILE A 217 7.00 -10.94 -9.29
C ILE A 217 8.52 -10.91 -9.49
N ILE A 218 9.18 -12.06 -9.47
CA ILE A 218 10.63 -12.18 -9.70
C ILE A 218 10.98 -11.66 -11.10
N ASP A 219 10.25 -12.08 -12.14
CA ASP A 219 10.47 -11.66 -13.53
C ASP A 219 10.33 -10.14 -13.70
N GLN A 220 9.25 -9.57 -13.16
CA GLN A 220 9.03 -8.13 -13.15
C GLN A 220 10.14 -7.40 -12.38
N SER A 221 10.58 -7.95 -11.25
CA SER A 221 11.65 -7.38 -10.42
C SER A 221 13.00 -7.39 -11.11
N VAL A 222 13.31 -8.41 -11.92
CA VAL A 222 14.50 -8.43 -12.77
C VAL A 222 14.39 -7.37 -13.87
N LYS A 223 13.25 -7.30 -14.56
CA LYS A 223 13.00 -6.31 -15.62
C LYS A 223 13.15 -4.87 -15.10
N ARG A 224 12.64 -4.61 -13.91
CA ARG A 224 12.72 -3.31 -13.18
C ARG A 224 14.05 -3.10 -12.47
N LYS A 225 15.02 -4.01 -12.60
CA LYS A 225 16.35 -3.95 -11.96
C LYS A 225 16.25 -3.76 -10.43
N ILE A 226 15.24 -4.36 -9.80
CA ILE A 226 15.05 -4.40 -8.35
C ILE A 226 15.93 -5.50 -7.77
N ILE A 227 16.00 -6.64 -8.46
CA ILE A 227 16.92 -7.75 -8.19
C ILE A 227 17.70 -8.11 -9.45
N SER A 228 18.88 -8.70 -9.28
CA SER A 228 19.69 -9.21 -10.38
C SER A 228 19.19 -10.57 -10.86
N LEU A 229 19.57 -10.98 -12.07
CA LEU A 229 19.27 -12.32 -12.58
C LEU A 229 19.85 -13.43 -11.69
N LYS A 230 21.03 -13.19 -11.09
CA LYS A 230 21.64 -14.13 -10.14
C LYS A 230 20.75 -14.29 -8.90
N GLU A 231 20.33 -13.18 -8.30
CA GLU A 231 19.44 -13.18 -7.13
C GLU A 231 18.10 -13.87 -7.47
N ALA A 232 17.51 -13.54 -8.62
CA ALA A 232 16.28 -14.16 -9.10
C ALA A 232 16.38 -15.69 -9.19
N ASN A 233 17.46 -16.23 -9.76
CA ASN A 233 17.64 -17.68 -9.88
C ASN A 233 17.76 -18.36 -8.51
N ILE A 234 18.41 -17.71 -7.54
CA ILE A 234 18.52 -18.23 -6.18
C ILE A 234 17.15 -18.22 -5.49
N ILE A 235 16.36 -17.16 -5.66
CA ILE A 235 15.01 -17.03 -5.10
C ILE A 235 14.08 -18.09 -5.70
N ARG A 236 14.13 -18.34 -7.01
CA ARG A 236 13.34 -19.41 -7.64
C ARG A 236 13.69 -20.79 -7.08
N ARG A 237 14.99 -21.09 -6.95
CA ARG A 237 15.43 -22.34 -6.33
C ARG A 237 14.95 -22.48 -4.89
N LEU A 238 14.89 -21.38 -4.13
CA LEU A 238 14.28 -21.40 -2.79
C LEU A 238 12.79 -21.73 -2.87
N GLY A 239 12.05 -21.11 -3.79
CA GLY A 239 10.63 -21.42 -4.02
C GLY A 239 10.38 -22.88 -4.38
N ASP A 240 11.21 -23.47 -5.24
CA ASP A 240 11.13 -24.89 -5.61
C ASP A 240 11.34 -25.80 -4.39
N LEU A 241 12.35 -25.53 -3.56
CA LEU A 241 12.62 -26.28 -2.34
C LEU A 241 11.44 -26.21 -1.34
N LEU A 242 10.83 -25.04 -1.20
CA LEU A 242 9.66 -24.86 -0.33
C LEU A 242 8.44 -25.62 -0.85
N ASN A 243 8.23 -25.61 -2.17
CA ASN A 243 7.15 -26.36 -2.81
C ASN A 243 7.34 -27.88 -2.68
N GLU A 244 8.58 -28.35 -2.68
CA GLU A 244 8.96 -29.75 -2.40
C GLU A 244 8.87 -30.12 -0.90
N GLN A 245 8.47 -29.18 -0.04
CA GLN A 245 8.38 -29.35 1.42
C GLN A 245 9.72 -29.70 2.09
N GLU A 246 10.83 -29.22 1.51
CA GLU A 246 12.14 -29.35 2.11
C GLU A 246 12.17 -28.69 3.49
N LYS A 247 12.79 -29.34 4.47
CA LYS A 247 12.91 -28.78 5.83
C LYS A 247 13.74 -27.51 5.81
N LEU A 248 13.24 -26.43 6.43
CA LEU A 248 13.95 -25.14 6.51
C LEU A 248 15.36 -25.25 7.13
N GLU A 249 15.56 -26.23 8.01
CA GLU A 249 16.84 -26.48 8.67
C GLU A 249 17.83 -27.29 7.82
N SER A 250 17.42 -27.76 6.64
CA SER A 250 18.25 -28.61 5.79
C SER A 250 19.50 -27.89 5.32
N ALA A 251 20.56 -28.67 5.05
CA ALA A 251 21.80 -28.12 4.52
C ALA A 251 21.58 -27.39 3.17
N THR A 252 20.62 -27.87 2.38
CA THR A 252 20.25 -27.29 1.08
C THR A 252 19.64 -25.90 1.24
N VAL A 253 18.68 -25.74 2.15
CA VAL A 253 18.06 -24.44 2.44
C VAL A 253 19.07 -23.48 3.09
N LYS A 254 19.88 -23.96 4.04
CA LYS A 254 20.93 -23.14 4.68
C LYS A 254 21.98 -22.64 3.68
N LYS A 255 22.28 -23.41 2.63
CA LYS A 255 23.21 -23.00 1.56
C LYS A 255 22.67 -21.84 0.72
N ILE A 256 21.35 -21.66 0.64
CA ILE A 256 20.73 -20.51 -0.05
C ILE A 256 21.19 -19.19 0.59
N TYR A 257 21.29 -19.13 1.92
CA TYR A 257 21.74 -17.93 2.62
C TYR A 257 23.15 -17.51 2.18
N SER A 258 24.12 -18.44 2.23
CA SER A 258 25.50 -18.15 1.83
C SER A 258 25.63 -17.86 0.34
N GLU A 259 24.83 -18.48 -0.51
CA GLU A 259 24.83 -18.18 -1.95
C GLU A 259 24.24 -16.80 -2.28
N PHE A 260 23.19 -16.38 -1.56
CA PHE A 260 22.52 -15.11 -1.77
C PHE A 260 23.31 -13.94 -1.20
N PHE A 261 23.70 -14.02 0.08
CA PHE A 261 24.34 -12.92 0.81
C PHE A 261 25.88 -13.00 0.78
N GLY A 262 26.46 -14.19 0.65
CA GLY A 262 27.90 -14.38 0.81
C GLY A 262 28.37 -13.90 2.17
N ASN A 263 29.36 -13.01 2.18
CA ASN A 263 29.87 -12.37 3.40
C ASN A 263 29.29 -10.95 3.63
N LYS A 264 28.22 -10.57 2.92
CA LYS A 264 27.62 -9.24 3.04
C LYS A 264 26.58 -9.23 4.15
N ASN A 265 26.44 -8.07 4.82
CA ASN A 265 25.32 -7.84 5.71
C ASN A 265 24.01 -7.82 4.91
N PRO A 266 22.98 -8.60 5.27
CA PRO A 266 21.69 -8.59 4.59
C PRO A 266 21.04 -7.22 4.46
N PHE A 267 21.21 -6.34 5.44
CA PHE A 267 20.71 -4.96 5.38
C PHE A 267 21.37 -4.17 4.24
N ASP A 268 22.67 -4.33 4.03
CA ASP A 268 23.37 -3.69 2.90
C ASP A 268 22.83 -4.21 1.56
N VAL A 269 22.44 -5.48 1.50
CA VAL A 269 21.85 -6.08 0.29
C VAL A 269 20.44 -5.56 0.05
N MET A 270 19.63 -5.35 1.09
CA MET A 270 18.27 -4.79 1.01
C MET A 270 18.24 -3.37 0.41
N PHE A 271 19.11 -2.49 0.91
CA PHE A 271 19.09 -1.06 0.55
C PHE A 271 19.99 -0.71 -0.64
N LYS A 272 20.54 -1.70 -1.35
CA LYS A 272 21.43 -1.50 -2.51
C LYS A 272 20.87 -2.15 -3.77
N LEU A 273 20.45 -1.33 -4.73
CA LEU A 273 20.01 -1.81 -6.04
C LEU A 273 21.16 -2.49 -6.81
N PRO A 274 20.87 -3.50 -7.65
CA PRO A 274 21.85 -4.10 -8.55
C PRO A 274 22.50 -3.04 -9.44
N ALA A 275 23.83 -3.06 -9.56
CA ALA A 275 24.55 -2.17 -10.46
C ALA A 275 24.06 -2.36 -11.91
N LYS A 276 23.93 -1.27 -12.68
CA LYS A 276 23.80 -1.38 -14.14
C LYS A 276 25.07 -2.05 -14.64
N ARG A 277 24.99 -3.32 -15.09
CA ARG A 277 25.99 -3.81 -16.03
C ARG A 277 25.86 -2.94 -17.27
N ILE A 278 26.82 -2.06 -17.47
CA ILE A 278 27.14 -1.56 -18.80
C ILE A 278 27.61 -2.81 -19.51
N LEU A 279 26.81 -3.31 -20.45
CA LEU A 279 27.31 -4.26 -21.44
C LEU A 279 28.33 -3.45 -22.23
N ILE A 280 29.61 -3.66 -21.91
CA ILE A 280 30.74 -3.23 -22.74
C ILE A 280 30.88 -4.27 -23.85
#